data_AF-A0A4Y4M525-F1
#
_entry.id   AF-A0A4Y4M525-F1
#
_cell.length_a   1.000
_cell.length_b   1.000
_cell.length_c   1.000
_cell.angle_alpha   90.00
_cell.angle_beta   90.00
_cell.angle_gamma   90.00
#
_symmetry.space_group_name_H-M   'P 1'
#
loop_
_entity.id
_entity.type
_entity.pdbx_description
1 polymer ?
#
loop_
_entity_poly.entity_id
_entity_poly.type
_entity_poly.pdbx_seq_one_letter_code
_entity_poly.pdbx_strand_id
1 'polypeptide(L)'
;MDRLKNEGEGNTPETQNQNTAQDNDKVKADNKQKMDDKRAENDEKDKKDEGLLLAIDGARIKFNAHLGKFKVLNNVPTTQDKLTGTVVEKQIPNFIFDDGFQMISLTEWQDFGTAKVQENFVLLKKSTLPGVGKMPGNIPPESGKIEFVTSGQVNAPEKIDPKGAPVPEEKDDKKCYCDKEFTEDDIKSFYKSKKLFTAKNCPLPEGMKTYKAFTDALNKAMKDNNINTCLRKAHFLAQIETESDRLNTTMEYASGWDYDHSTHQEGYDSFKPYANYKKDKKLSAELNKKFNAQQIKQIQRAYNRYNECIKHGHNVKGYGPKYKGKGLIQLTWKDTYEKYFKHIGKKDLIDTPEVVANDLTYTCDSAAWFWDDRQLGGYADKDDLIFISVRINGGLNGFDHRKSNVKSIIKLMKIEQDCKTNKLKSIGTYKYETSDIKNLKWGKNNKAKIEKLDD
;
A
#
# COMPACT_ATOMS: atom_id res chain seq x y z
N MET A 1 -26.78 -11.88 46.03
CA MET A 1 -26.28 -11.98 47.41
C MET A 1 -24.79 -12.23 47.28
N ASP A 2 -23.97 -11.17 47.20
CA ASP A 2 -23.35 -10.49 48.37
C ASP A 2 -22.77 -11.50 49.37
N ARG A 3 -21.54 -11.40 49.87
CA ARG A 3 -20.35 -10.57 49.72
C ARG A 3 -19.39 -11.10 50.81
N LEU A 4 -18.09 -10.79 50.70
CA LEU A 4 -17.04 -10.66 51.74
C LEU A 4 -15.76 -11.36 51.26
N LYS A 5 -14.83 -10.64 50.64
CA LYS A 5 -13.77 -9.79 51.23
C LYS A 5 -12.76 -10.60 52.06
N ASN A 6 -11.53 -10.69 51.54
CA ASN A 6 -10.37 -10.29 52.31
C ASN A 6 -9.27 -9.76 51.39
N GLU A 7 -8.69 -8.65 51.87
CA GLU A 7 -7.70 -7.81 51.21
C GLU A 7 -6.30 -8.41 51.37
N GLY A 8 -5.49 -8.29 50.33
CA GLY A 8 -4.08 -8.66 50.30
C GLY A 8 -3.40 -7.87 49.19
N GLU A 9 -2.54 -6.96 49.62
CA GLU A 9 -1.88 -5.88 48.86
C GLU A 9 -1.32 -6.31 47.50
N GLY A 10 -2.01 -5.89 46.44
CA GLY A 10 -1.50 -5.91 45.08
C GLY A 10 -0.85 -4.56 44.77
N ASN A 11 0.47 -4.51 44.74
CA ASN A 11 1.25 -3.40 44.19
C ASN A 11 0.84 -3.19 42.73
N THR A 12 -0.04 -2.21 42.49
CA THR A 12 -0.31 -1.65 41.16
C THR A 12 0.97 -0.97 40.67
N PRO A 13 1.53 -1.32 39.49
CA PRO A 13 2.59 -0.50 38.92
C PRO A 13 1.96 0.80 38.42
N GLU A 14 2.04 1.83 39.24
CA GLU A 14 1.81 3.22 38.86
C GLU A 14 2.73 3.61 37.71
N THR A 15 2.12 4.01 36.61
CA THR A 15 2.49 5.16 35.77
C THR A 15 3.95 5.62 35.82
N GLN A 16 4.77 5.10 34.90
CA GLN A 16 5.86 5.87 34.30
C GLN A 16 5.96 5.64 32.79
N ASN A 17 6.38 6.69 32.09
CA ASN A 17 6.68 6.81 30.66
C ASN A 17 5.53 7.07 29.67
N GLN A 18 4.84 8.21 29.87
CA GLN A 18 4.14 8.91 28.78
C GLN A 18 5.04 9.84 27.93
N ASN A 19 6.35 9.92 28.20
CA ASN A 19 7.29 10.76 27.43
C ASN A 19 8.14 10.02 26.40
N THR A 20 8.01 8.70 26.26
CA THR A 20 8.80 7.89 25.30
C THR A 20 8.11 7.65 23.96
N ALA A 21 6.88 8.14 23.77
CA ALA A 21 6.12 7.90 22.54
C ALA A 21 6.45 8.87 21.40
N GLN A 22 6.95 10.08 21.69
CA GLN A 22 7.20 11.12 20.67
C GLN A 22 8.54 10.97 19.91
N ASP A 23 9.54 10.27 20.48
CA ASP A 23 10.89 10.16 19.87
C ASP A 23 11.10 8.87 19.02
N ASN A 24 10.32 7.82 19.28
CA ASN A 24 10.26 6.60 18.46
C ASN A 24 9.78 6.89 17.02
N ASP A 25 9.03 7.99 16.82
CA ASP A 25 8.33 8.27 15.56
C ASP A 25 9.26 8.76 14.46
N LYS A 26 10.42 9.36 14.77
CA LYS A 26 11.15 10.18 13.80
C LYS A 26 12.10 9.41 12.86
N VAL A 27 12.60 8.20 13.20
CA VAL A 27 13.47 7.40 12.30
C VAL A 27 12.71 6.30 11.60
N LYS A 28 11.67 5.75 12.25
CA LYS A 28 10.58 5.17 11.48
C LYS A 28 10.10 6.17 10.45
N ALA A 29 9.93 7.46 10.78
CA ALA A 29 9.60 8.49 9.80
C ALA A 29 10.67 8.72 8.73
N ASP A 30 11.97 8.76 9.02
CA ASP A 30 13.01 9.02 8.00
C ASP A 30 13.09 7.90 6.94
N ASN A 31 13.02 6.63 7.36
CA ASN A 31 12.97 5.49 6.43
C ASN A 31 11.65 5.39 5.68
N LYS A 32 10.56 5.60 6.40
CA LYS A 32 9.22 5.70 5.85
C LYS A 32 9.11 6.85 4.86
N GLN A 33 9.80 7.97 5.08
CA GLN A 33 9.87 9.11 4.16
C GLN A 33 10.59 8.70 2.87
N LYS A 34 11.75 8.02 2.95
CA LYS A 34 12.42 7.52 1.73
C LYS A 34 11.57 6.54 0.95
N MET A 35 10.85 5.65 1.65
CA MET A 35 9.90 4.74 1.02
C MET A 35 8.70 5.51 0.42
N ASP A 36 8.17 6.52 1.13
CA ASP A 36 7.09 7.40 0.68
C ASP A 36 7.49 8.16 -0.60
N ASP A 37 8.67 8.77 -0.61
CA ASP A 37 9.22 9.50 -1.75
C ASP A 37 9.34 8.58 -2.96
N LYS A 38 9.87 7.36 -2.76
CA LYS A 38 9.96 6.37 -3.84
C LYS A 38 8.60 5.91 -4.34
N ARG A 39 7.63 5.73 -3.44
CA ARG A 39 6.24 5.44 -3.81
C ARG A 39 5.60 6.58 -4.60
N ALA A 40 5.86 7.83 -4.24
CA ALA A 40 5.34 9.00 -4.94
C ALA A 40 5.94 9.11 -6.35
N GLU A 41 7.25 8.91 -6.50
CA GLU A 41 7.90 8.81 -7.81
C GLU A 41 7.31 7.68 -8.66
N ASN A 42 7.09 6.52 -8.04
CA ASN A 42 6.47 5.37 -8.71
C ASN A 42 4.99 5.64 -9.06
N ASP A 43 4.25 6.41 -8.25
CA ASP A 43 2.88 6.83 -8.54
C ASP A 43 2.78 7.68 -9.81
N GLU A 44 3.67 8.66 -9.95
CA GLU A 44 3.71 9.51 -11.13
C GLU A 44 4.04 8.72 -12.39
N LYS A 45 4.97 7.77 -12.25
CA LYS A 45 5.32 6.84 -13.33
C LYS A 45 4.14 5.92 -13.68
N ASP A 46 3.50 5.31 -12.69
CA ASP A 46 2.37 4.39 -12.90
C ASP A 46 1.17 5.11 -13.55
N LYS A 47 0.87 6.35 -13.13
CA LYS A 47 -0.18 7.16 -13.77
C LYS A 47 0.15 7.49 -15.22
N LYS A 48 1.41 7.80 -15.51
CA LYS A 48 1.89 8.05 -16.87
C LYS A 48 1.76 6.79 -17.73
N ASP A 49 2.16 5.64 -17.21
CA ASP A 49 2.08 4.35 -17.89
C ASP A 49 0.61 3.91 -18.09
N GLU A 50 -0.26 4.13 -17.10
CA GLU A 50 -1.70 3.83 -17.21
C GLU A 50 -2.39 4.69 -18.27
N GLY A 51 -1.98 5.95 -18.43
CA GLY A 51 -2.45 6.82 -19.51
C GLY A 51 -2.07 6.33 -20.91
N LEU A 52 -1.05 5.47 -21.03
CA LEU A 52 -0.57 4.87 -22.28
C LEU A 52 -1.20 3.51 -22.60
N LEU A 53 -2.12 3.01 -21.77
CA LEU A 53 -2.89 1.80 -22.06
C LEU A 53 -3.80 2.01 -23.27
N LEU A 54 -3.92 1.00 -24.15
CA LEU A 54 -4.77 1.09 -25.35
C LEU A 54 -6.24 1.07 -24.93
N ALA A 55 -7.04 2.00 -25.47
CA ALA A 55 -8.49 1.94 -25.33
C ALA A 55 -9.04 0.84 -26.25
N ILE A 56 -9.78 -0.12 -25.69
CA ILE A 56 -10.36 -1.25 -26.42
C ILE A 56 -11.88 -1.30 -26.25
N ASP A 57 -12.54 -2.14 -27.03
CA ASP A 57 -14.00 -2.30 -26.98
C ASP A 57 -14.50 -2.56 -25.54
N GLY A 58 -15.54 -1.82 -25.17
CA GLY A 58 -16.14 -1.88 -23.85
C GLY A 58 -15.43 -1.08 -22.76
N ALA A 59 -14.43 -0.26 -23.11
CA ALA A 59 -13.88 0.76 -22.23
C ALA A 59 -14.98 1.67 -21.65
N ARG A 60 -14.86 2.05 -20.36
CA ARG A 60 -15.77 3.01 -19.72
C ARG A 60 -15.39 4.42 -20.13
N ILE A 61 -16.38 5.23 -20.47
CA ILE A 61 -16.21 6.63 -20.84
C ILE A 61 -17.04 7.55 -19.95
N LYS A 62 -16.70 8.83 -19.97
CA LYS A 62 -17.52 9.90 -19.41
C LYS A 62 -17.59 11.09 -20.38
N PHE A 63 -18.68 11.84 -20.29
CA PHE A 63 -18.83 13.17 -20.87
C PHE A 63 -19.49 14.06 -19.81
N ASN A 64 -18.75 15.03 -19.26
CA ASN A 64 -19.16 15.73 -18.05
C ASN A 64 -19.53 14.72 -16.93
N ALA A 65 -20.78 14.75 -16.46
CA ALA A 65 -21.29 13.82 -15.45
C ALA A 65 -21.88 12.51 -16.04
N HIS A 66 -22.05 12.41 -17.36
CA HIS A 66 -22.66 11.28 -18.04
C HIS A 66 -21.65 10.14 -18.20
N LEU A 67 -21.99 8.95 -17.73
CA LEU A 67 -21.17 7.75 -17.88
C LEU A 67 -21.69 6.88 -19.02
N GLY A 68 -20.77 6.17 -19.67
CA GLY A 68 -21.14 5.26 -20.74
C GLY A 68 -20.08 4.24 -21.09
N LYS A 69 -20.32 3.58 -22.22
CA LYS A 69 -19.47 2.54 -22.80
C LYS A 69 -19.02 2.96 -24.19
N PHE A 70 -17.72 2.78 -24.44
CA PHE A 70 -17.13 2.88 -25.76
C PHE A 70 -17.28 1.57 -26.53
N LYS A 71 -17.66 1.66 -27.80
CA LYS A 71 -17.84 0.54 -28.70
C LYS A 71 -16.99 0.74 -29.95
N VAL A 72 -16.18 -0.25 -30.29
CA VAL A 72 -15.39 -0.26 -31.53
C VAL A 72 -16.26 -0.90 -32.61
N LEU A 73 -16.52 -0.14 -33.68
CA LEU A 73 -17.45 -0.57 -34.73
C LEU A 73 -16.74 -1.00 -36.01
N ASN A 74 -15.49 -0.58 -36.20
CA ASN A 74 -14.71 -1.02 -37.34
C ASN A 74 -14.07 -2.39 -37.09
N ASN A 75 -13.89 -3.16 -38.16
CA ASN A 75 -13.26 -4.47 -38.11
C ASN A 75 -11.73 -4.36 -38.01
N VAL A 76 -11.25 -4.21 -36.78
CA VAL A 76 -9.85 -3.99 -36.43
C VAL A 76 -9.30 -5.14 -35.59
N PRO A 77 -7.97 -5.42 -35.64
CA PRO A 77 -7.33 -6.40 -34.78
C PRO A 77 -7.66 -6.24 -33.29
N THR A 78 -7.72 -7.38 -32.61
CA THR A 78 -7.98 -7.43 -31.17
C THR A 78 -6.70 -7.20 -30.37
N THR A 79 -6.86 -6.56 -29.21
CA THR A 79 -5.88 -6.51 -28.13
C THR A 79 -6.57 -7.10 -26.91
N GLN A 80 -6.00 -8.15 -26.31
CA GLN A 80 -6.62 -8.87 -25.19
C GLN A 80 -8.06 -9.32 -25.50
N ASP A 81 -8.22 -9.96 -26.66
CA ASP A 81 -9.49 -10.54 -27.14
C ASP A 81 -10.65 -9.55 -27.35
N LYS A 82 -10.36 -8.24 -27.33
CA LYS A 82 -11.33 -7.19 -27.66
C LYS A 82 -10.82 -6.29 -28.78
N LEU A 83 -11.71 -5.76 -29.60
CA LEU A 83 -11.33 -4.88 -30.72
C LEU A 83 -10.58 -3.64 -30.21
N THR A 84 -9.48 -3.29 -30.89
CA THR A 84 -8.63 -2.16 -30.51
C THR A 84 -9.24 -0.84 -30.98
N GLY A 85 -9.46 0.12 -30.08
CA GLY A 85 -9.95 1.45 -30.45
C GLY A 85 -8.92 2.23 -31.27
N THR A 86 -9.37 2.88 -32.34
CA THR A 86 -8.53 3.74 -33.20
C THR A 86 -9.21 5.08 -33.45
N VAL A 87 -8.47 6.04 -34.00
CA VAL A 87 -8.97 7.40 -34.28
C VAL A 87 -10.15 7.46 -35.25
N VAL A 88 -10.47 6.37 -35.95
CA VAL A 88 -11.66 6.30 -36.81
C VAL A 88 -12.96 6.08 -36.02
N GLU A 89 -12.87 5.66 -34.76
CA GLU A 89 -14.02 5.51 -33.85
C GLU A 89 -14.47 6.88 -33.32
N LYS A 90 -15.10 7.67 -34.18
CA LYS A 90 -15.57 9.04 -33.90
C LYS A 90 -17.00 9.30 -34.36
N GLN A 91 -17.82 8.25 -34.45
CA GLN A 91 -19.24 8.33 -34.78
C GLN A 91 -20.08 8.26 -33.51
N ILE A 92 -21.26 8.87 -33.50
CA ILE A 92 -22.18 8.85 -32.34
C ILE A 92 -22.44 7.41 -31.83
N PRO A 93 -22.65 6.38 -32.70
CA PRO A 93 -22.87 5.01 -32.23
C PRO A 93 -21.67 4.34 -31.52
N ASN A 94 -20.47 4.95 -31.55
CA ASN A 94 -19.33 4.48 -30.76
C ASN A 94 -19.51 4.74 -29.25
N PHE A 95 -20.48 5.55 -28.85
CA PHE A 95 -20.65 6.02 -27.48
C PHE A 95 -22.08 5.76 -27.01
N ILE A 96 -22.22 4.90 -25.99
CA ILE A 96 -23.51 4.51 -25.42
C ILE A 96 -23.53 4.99 -23.97
N PHE A 97 -24.37 5.97 -23.65
CA PHE A 97 -24.49 6.51 -22.30
C PHE A 97 -25.58 5.80 -21.49
N ASP A 98 -25.29 5.52 -20.23
CA ASP A 98 -26.11 4.70 -19.33
C ASP A 98 -27.44 5.40 -18.96
N ASP A 99 -27.46 6.73 -18.99
CA ASP A 99 -28.60 7.58 -18.63
C ASP A 99 -29.41 8.07 -19.85
N GLY A 100 -29.07 7.61 -21.05
CA GLY A 100 -29.72 8.01 -22.29
C GLY A 100 -29.23 9.33 -22.88
N PHE A 101 -28.16 9.93 -22.36
CA PHE A 101 -27.48 11.06 -23.00
C PHE A 101 -27.04 10.73 -24.43
N GLN A 102 -27.15 11.69 -25.35
CA GLN A 102 -26.83 11.50 -26.76
C GLN A 102 -25.87 12.57 -27.26
N MET A 103 -24.83 12.14 -27.97
CA MET A 103 -23.95 13.04 -28.70
C MET A 103 -24.70 13.63 -29.91
N ILE A 104 -24.52 14.93 -30.13
CA ILE A 104 -25.03 15.69 -31.29
C ILE A 104 -23.93 15.85 -32.33
N SER A 105 -22.74 16.25 -31.88
CA SER A 105 -21.59 16.47 -32.74
C SER A 105 -20.30 16.06 -32.05
N LEU A 106 -19.35 15.59 -32.84
CA LEU A 106 -18.02 15.16 -32.43
C LEU A 106 -16.99 15.85 -33.31
N THR A 107 -15.79 16.06 -32.77
CA THR A 107 -14.68 16.70 -33.48
C THR A 107 -13.59 15.68 -33.78
N GLU A 108 -12.33 16.01 -33.49
CA GLU A 108 -11.17 15.14 -33.71
C GLU A 108 -10.60 14.65 -32.39
N TRP A 109 -10.09 13.42 -32.41
CA TRP A 109 -9.41 12.85 -31.26
C TRP A 109 -8.17 13.66 -30.90
N GLN A 110 -7.93 13.79 -29.60
CA GLN A 110 -6.75 14.40 -28.99
C GLN A 110 -6.03 13.35 -28.14
N ASP A 111 -4.72 13.52 -27.95
CA ASP A 111 -3.91 12.68 -27.06
C ASP A 111 -3.94 11.17 -27.38
N PHE A 112 -4.05 10.82 -28.66
CA PHE A 112 -3.99 9.44 -29.17
C PHE A 112 -2.54 8.92 -29.30
N GLY A 113 -2.40 7.61 -29.48
CA GLY A 113 -1.11 6.93 -29.56
C GLY A 113 -0.47 7.04 -30.94
N THR A 114 0.86 6.88 -31.00
CA THR A 114 1.61 6.90 -32.26
C THR A 114 1.68 5.54 -32.96
N ALA A 115 1.29 4.46 -32.28
CA ALA A 115 1.18 3.14 -32.88
C ALA A 115 -0.02 3.09 -33.85
N LYS A 116 0.14 2.32 -34.93
CA LYS A 116 -0.90 2.13 -35.94
C LYS A 116 -1.41 0.69 -35.94
N VAL A 117 -2.72 0.56 -36.13
CA VAL A 117 -3.42 -0.70 -36.41
C VAL A 117 -4.22 -0.50 -37.69
N GLN A 118 -3.92 -1.28 -38.72
CA GLN A 118 -4.50 -1.12 -40.06
C GLN A 118 -4.43 0.35 -40.55
N GLU A 119 -3.22 0.93 -40.51
CA GLU A 119 -2.94 2.32 -40.87
C GLU A 119 -3.55 3.43 -40.00
N ASN A 120 -4.38 3.10 -39.02
CA ASN A 120 -5.02 4.07 -38.14
C ASN A 120 -4.33 4.15 -36.76
N PHE A 121 -4.16 5.37 -36.24
CA PHE A 121 -3.60 5.57 -34.92
C PHE A 121 -4.50 5.01 -33.82
N VAL A 122 -3.90 4.34 -32.83
CA VAL A 122 -4.62 3.75 -31.70
C VAL A 122 -5.07 4.80 -30.68
N LEU A 123 -6.20 4.55 -30.03
CA LEU A 123 -6.63 5.33 -28.89
C LEU A 123 -5.98 4.82 -27.60
N LEU A 124 -5.71 5.75 -26.69
CA LEU A 124 -5.13 5.49 -25.38
C LEU A 124 -6.14 5.86 -24.29
N LYS A 125 -5.91 5.39 -23.06
CA LYS A 125 -6.73 5.81 -21.89
C LYS A 125 -6.74 7.33 -21.72
N LYS A 126 -5.65 8.01 -22.06
CA LYS A 126 -5.57 9.48 -22.00
C LYS A 126 -6.25 10.20 -23.19
N SER A 127 -6.68 9.48 -24.22
CA SER A 127 -7.26 10.10 -25.40
C SER A 127 -8.60 10.75 -25.09
N THR A 128 -8.85 11.90 -25.70
CA THR A 128 -10.10 12.65 -25.52
C THR A 128 -10.73 13.05 -26.84
N LEU A 129 -12.07 13.10 -26.89
CA LEU A 129 -12.82 13.51 -28.09
C LEU A 129 -13.79 14.65 -27.74
N PRO A 130 -13.50 15.91 -28.10
CA PRO A 130 -14.40 17.03 -27.87
C PRO A 130 -15.68 16.91 -28.69
N GLY A 131 -16.80 17.38 -28.12
CA GLY A 131 -18.10 17.33 -28.77
C GLY A 131 -19.19 18.07 -28.01
N VAL A 132 -20.40 17.99 -28.55
CA VAL A 132 -21.62 18.53 -27.95
C VAL A 132 -22.62 17.39 -27.84
N GLY A 133 -23.29 17.27 -26.69
CA GLY A 133 -24.36 16.29 -26.47
C GLY A 133 -25.55 16.88 -25.74
N LYS A 134 -26.61 16.11 -25.58
CA LYS A 134 -27.79 16.52 -24.80
C LYS A 134 -28.51 15.32 -24.22
N MET A 135 -29.22 15.55 -23.12
CA MET A 135 -30.25 14.63 -22.66
C MET A 135 -31.48 14.67 -23.60
N PRO A 136 -32.22 13.56 -23.72
CA PRO A 136 -33.53 13.56 -24.36
C PRO A 136 -34.50 14.56 -23.69
N GLY A 137 -35.33 15.23 -24.49
CA GLY A 137 -36.27 16.25 -24.02
C GLY A 137 -35.80 17.69 -24.30
N ASN A 138 -36.40 18.66 -23.62
CA ASN A 138 -36.18 20.09 -23.86
C ASN A 138 -35.05 20.66 -22.97
N ILE A 139 -33.96 19.91 -22.82
CA ILE A 139 -32.80 20.26 -22.01
C ILE A 139 -31.74 20.88 -22.95
N PRO A 140 -31.12 22.03 -22.58
CA PRO A 140 -30.07 22.65 -23.39
C PRO A 140 -28.88 21.70 -23.67
N PRO A 141 -28.25 21.77 -24.85
CA PRO A 141 -27.05 21.00 -25.14
C PRO A 141 -25.85 21.39 -24.27
N GLU A 142 -25.01 20.41 -23.97
CA GLU A 142 -23.78 20.55 -23.20
C GLU A 142 -22.56 20.37 -24.11
N SER A 143 -21.58 21.28 -23.97
CA SER A 143 -20.27 21.13 -24.59
C SER A 143 -19.29 20.48 -23.62
N GLY A 144 -18.42 19.61 -24.12
CA GLY A 144 -17.50 18.85 -23.27
C GLY A 144 -16.57 17.97 -24.09
N LYS A 145 -16.00 16.96 -23.45
CA LYS A 145 -15.15 15.95 -24.08
C LYS A 145 -15.53 14.57 -23.58
N ILE A 146 -15.42 13.59 -24.48
CA ILE A 146 -15.40 12.19 -24.11
C ILE A 146 -14.02 11.88 -23.55
N GLU A 147 -13.99 11.29 -22.37
CA GLU A 147 -12.76 10.85 -21.69
C GLU A 147 -12.91 9.36 -21.31
N PHE A 148 -11.84 8.58 -21.46
CA PHE A 148 -11.83 7.20 -20.98
C PHE A 148 -11.63 7.15 -19.46
N VAL A 149 -12.61 6.61 -18.75
CA VAL A 149 -12.54 6.28 -17.32
C VAL A 149 -11.70 5.01 -17.12
N THR A 150 -11.88 4.03 -18.00
CA THR A 150 -11.03 2.82 -18.08
C THR A 150 -10.60 2.61 -19.52
N SER A 151 -9.46 1.95 -19.76
CA SER A 151 -9.01 1.59 -21.10
C SER A 151 -9.72 0.34 -21.65
N GLY A 152 -10.46 -0.39 -20.82
CA GLY A 152 -11.05 -1.69 -21.16
C GLY A 152 -10.05 -2.87 -21.12
N GLN A 153 -8.75 -2.58 -21.06
CA GLN A 153 -7.67 -3.57 -20.88
C GLN A 153 -7.72 -4.18 -19.48
N VAL A 154 -7.35 -5.47 -19.40
CA VAL A 154 -7.27 -6.22 -18.14
C VAL A 154 -5.84 -6.18 -17.57
N ASN A 155 -4.81 -5.97 -18.42
CA ASN A 155 -3.38 -5.87 -18.03
C ASN A 155 -2.56 -5.01 -19.02
N ALA A 156 -1.30 -4.66 -18.69
CA ALA A 156 -0.33 -4.09 -19.64
C ALA A 156 -0.05 -5.05 -20.82
N PRO A 157 0.27 -4.56 -22.04
CA PRO A 157 0.32 -5.41 -23.23
C PRO A 157 1.54 -6.35 -23.22
N GLU A 158 1.29 -7.66 -23.09
CA GLU A 158 2.18 -8.68 -23.66
C GLU A 158 1.86 -8.85 -25.16
N LYS A 159 2.89 -9.22 -25.93
CA LYS A 159 2.94 -9.18 -27.40
C LYS A 159 1.68 -9.70 -28.11
N ILE A 160 1.36 -9.07 -29.24
CA ILE A 160 0.31 -9.43 -30.19
C ILE A 160 0.64 -10.79 -30.81
N ASP A 161 -0.22 -11.79 -30.60
CA ASP A 161 -0.20 -13.07 -31.32
C ASP A 161 -1.44 -13.17 -32.24
N PRO A 162 -1.27 -13.25 -33.56
CA PRO A 162 -2.35 -13.46 -34.50
C PRO A 162 -2.64 -14.97 -34.65
N LYS A 163 -3.56 -15.52 -33.85
CA LYS A 163 -4.37 -16.70 -34.24
C LYS A 163 -5.51 -16.99 -33.26
N GLY A 164 -6.71 -17.12 -33.81
CA GLY A 164 -7.94 -17.43 -33.08
C GLY A 164 -7.93 -18.83 -32.48
N ALA A 165 -8.37 -18.91 -31.24
CA ALA A 165 -8.75 -20.12 -30.53
C ALA A 165 -9.98 -19.80 -29.64
N PRO A 166 -10.86 -20.78 -29.36
CA PRO A 166 -12.21 -20.54 -28.88
C PRO A 166 -12.27 -20.03 -27.44
N VAL A 167 -13.24 -19.14 -27.22
CA VAL A 167 -13.61 -18.53 -25.94
C VAL A 167 -13.96 -19.62 -24.91
N PRO A 168 -13.27 -19.71 -23.77
CA PRO A 168 -13.78 -20.46 -22.63
C PRO A 168 -15.02 -19.73 -22.12
N GLU A 169 -16.15 -20.44 -22.04
CA GLU A 169 -17.32 -19.94 -21.31
C GLU A 169 -16.89 -19.59 -19.87
N GLU A 170 -17.04 -18.32 -19.49
CA GLU A 170 -16.97 -17.92 -18.08
C GLU A 170 -18.12 -18.59 -17.33
N LYS A 171 -17.85 -19.77 -16.78
CA LYS A 171 -18.65 -20.31 -15.69
C LYS A 171 -18.43 -19.40 -14.49
N ASP A 172 -19.45 -18.59 -14.19
CA ASP A 172 -19.55 -17.72 -13.02
C ASP A 172 -19.69 -18.58 -11.75
N ASP A 173 -18.62 -19.29 -11.40
CA ASP A 173 -18.47 -19.93 -10.11
C ASP A 173 -18.11 -18.85 -9.09
N LYS A 174 -19.08 -18.42 -8.28
CA LYS A 174 -18.92 -17.48 -7.15
C LYS A 174 -17.59 -17.75 -6.43
N LYS A 175 -16.59 -16.89 -6.62
CA LYS A 175 -15.21 -17.17 -6.19
C LYS A 175 -14.95 -16.56 -4.82
N CYS A 176 -15.39 -17.23 -3.77
CA CYS A 176 -14.95 -16.91 -2.42
C CYS A 176 -13.46 -17.30 -2.23
N TYR A 177 -12.65 -16.36 -1.75
CA TYR A 177 -11.22 -16.60 -1.46
C TYR A 177 -10.95 -16.99 0.01
N CYS A 178 -11.99 -17.14 0.83
CA CYS A 178 -11.83 -17.64 2.19
C CYS A 178 -11.27 -19.06 2.16
N ASP A 179 -10.19 -19.30 2.90
CA ASP A 179 -9.46 -20.58 3.00
C ASP A 179 -8.85 -21.08 1.68
N LYS A 180 -9.06 -20.37 0.57
CA LYS A 180 -8.57 -20.72 -0.76
C LYS A 180 -7.24 -20.02 -1.06
N GLU A 181 -6.27 -20.77 -1.56
CA GLU A 181 -5.01 -20.21 -2.04
C GLU A 181 -5.23 -19.38 -3.31
N PHE A 182 -4.48 -18.29 -3.47
CA PHE A 182 -4.49 -17.50 -4.69
C PHE A 182 -3.75 -18.24 -5.81
N THR A 183 -4.25 -18.13 -7.04
CA THR A 183 -3.47 -18.52 -8.22
C THR A 183 -2.50 -17.40 -8.60
N GLU A 184 -1.56 -17.70 -9.50
CA GLU A 184 -0.66 -16.67 -10.06
C GLU A 184 -1.45 -15.54 -10.74
N ASP A 185 -2.51 -15.89 -11.46
CA ASP A 185 -3.36 -14.91 -12.18
C ASP A 185 -4.14 -14.01 -11.22
N ASP A 186 -4.53 -14.53 -10.06
CA ASP A 186 -5.15 -13.71 -9.01
C ASP A 186 -4.19 -12.62 -8.54
N ILE A 187 -2.95 -13.00 -8.21
CA ILE A 187 -1.91 -12.05 -7.75
C ILE A 187 -1.53 -11.06 -8.87
N LYS A 188 -1.42 -11.53 -10.13
CA LYS A 188 -1.23 -10.66 -11.29
C LYS A 188 -2.37 -9.67 -11.44
N SER A 189 -3.62 -10.09 -11.30
CA SER A 189 -4.78 -9.21 -11.40
C SER A 189 -4.75 -8.11 -10.32
N PHE A 190 -4.49 -8.48 -9.07
CA PHE A 190 -4.42 -7.52 -7.96
C PHE A 190 -3.33 -6.47 -8.15
N TYR A 191 -2.21 -6.85 -8.79
CA TYR A 191 -1.05 -6.00 -9.00
C TYR A 191 -0.86 -5.55 -10.45
N LYS A 192 -1.90 -5.68 -11.29
CA LYS A 192 -1.93 -5.26 -12.70
C LYS A 192 -0.77 -5.81 -13.55
N SER A 193 -0.31 -7.02 -13.23
CA SER A 193 0.80 -7.71 -13.91
C SER A 193 2.11 -6.91 -13.96
N LYS A 194 2.33 -5.96 -13.03
CA LYS A 194 3.59 -5.22 -12.94
C LYS A 194 4.76 -6.15 -12.66
N LYS A 195 5.97 -5.78 -13.07
CA LYS A 195 7.17 -6.51 -12.65
C LYS A 195 7.37 -6.38 -11.14
N LEU A 196 7.71 -7.48 -10.48
CA LEU A 196 7.95 -7.51 -9.04
C LEU A 196 9.45 -7.32 -8.74
N PHE A 197 9.76 -6.72 -7.60
CA PHE A 197 11.08 -6.69 -6.97
C PHE A 197 12.19 -6.05 -7.84
N THR A 198 11.82 -5.00 -8.58
CA THR A 198 12.66 -4.37 -9.60
C THR A 198 13.65 -3.33 -9.08
N ALA A 199 13.53 -2.92 -7.81
CA ALA A 199 14.43 -1.91 -7.25
C ALA A 199 15.88 -2.42 -7.25
N LYS A 200 16.83 -1.51 -7.54
CA LYS A 200 18.25 -1.84 -7.58
C LYS A 200 18.80 -2.38 -6.25
N ASN A 201 18.20 -1.99 -5.13
CA ASN A 201 18.61 -2.44 -3.80
C ASN A 201 17.90 -3.75 -3.37
N CYS A 202 17.00 -4.31 -4.18
CA CYS A 202 16.28 -5.53 -3.80
C CYS A 202 17.21 -6.75 -3.89
N PRO A 203 17.53 -7.41 -2.77
CA PRO A 203 18.52 -8.48 -2.73
C PRO A 203 17.94 -9.87 -3.09
N LEU A 204 16.66 -9.96 -3.47
CA LEU A 204 16.08 -11.22 -3.94
C LEU A 204 16.84 -11.75 -5.16
N PRO A 205 17.16 -13.06 -5.22
CA PRO A 205 17.69 -13.70 -6.42
C PRO A 205 16.70 -13.59 -7.59
N GLU A 206 17.21 -13.46 -8.82
CA GLU A 206 16.37 -13.24 -10.01
C GLU A 206 15.31 -14.33 -10.21
N GLY A 207 15.65 -15.60 -9.94
CA GLY A 207 14.68 -16.71 -10.03
C GLY A 207 13.53 -16.63 -9.02
N MET A 208 13.68 -15.86 -7.95
CA MET A 208 12.62 -15.61 -6.97
C MET A 208 11.77 -14.38 -7.32
N LYS A 209 12.15 -13.54 -8.28
CA LYS A 209 11.40 -12.33 -8.67
C LYS A 209 10.24 -12.61 -9.62
N THR A 210 9.60 -13.77 -9.48
CA THR A 210 8.49 -14.22 -10.33
C THR A 210 7.18 -14.21 -9.57
N TYR A 211 6.07 -14.02 -10.28
CA TYR A 211 4.74 -14.12 -9.68
C TYR A 211 4.49 -15.50 -9.09
N LYS A 212 4.94 -16.57 -9.75
CA LYS A 212 4.83 -17.93 -9.22
C LYS A 212 5.49 -18.07 -7.84
N ALA A 213 6.79 -17.75 -7.75
CA ALA A 213 7.53 -17.91 -6.49
C ALA A 213 6.94 -17.04 -5.37
N PHE A 214 6.54 -15.81 -5.71
CA PHE A 214 5.89 -14.91 -4.76
C PHE A 214 4.54 -15.45 -4.29
N THR A 215 3.71 -15.95 -5.20
CA THR A 215 2.38 -16.51 -4.90
C THR A 215 2.49 -17.72 -3.97
N ASP A 216 3.41 -18.64 -4.28
CA ASP A 216 3.64 -19.85 -3.47
C ASP A 216 4.05 -19.48 -2.03
N ALA A 217 5.02 -18.58 -1.88
CA ALA A 217 5.50 -18.13 -0.56
C ALA A 217 4.43 -17.34 0.21
N LEU A 218 3.68 -16.47 -0.47
CA LEU A 218 2.62 -15.66 0.10
C LEU A 218 1.45 -16.51 0.60
N ASN A 219 0.99 -17.47 -0.19
CA ASN A 219 -0.07 -18.41 0.22
C ASN A 219 0.33 -19.19 1.46
N LYS A 220 1.56 -19.71 1.49
CA LYS A 220 2.10 -20.42 2.66
C LYS A 220 2.11 -19.51 3.90
N ALA A 221 2.66 -18.30 3.78
CA ALA A 221 2.72 -17.34 4.88
C ALA A 221 1.33 -16.98 5.42
N MET A 222 0.36 -16.73 4.54
CA MET A 222 -1.01 -16.41 4.95
C MET A 222 -1.70 -17.58 5.65
N LYS A 223 -1.49 -18.81 5.16
CA LYS A 223 -2.03 -20.04 5.77
C LYS A 223 -1.48 -20.25 7.18
N ASP A 224 -0.17 -20.14 7.36
CA ASP A 224 0.50 -20.39 8.64
C ASP A 224 0.13 -19.35 9.71
N ASN A 225 -0.29 -18.15 9.29
CA ASN A 225 -0.57 -17.00 10.17
C ASN A 225 -2.04 -16.58 10.19
N ASN A 226 -2.97 -17.49 9.89
CA ASN A 226 -4.43 -17.27 9.98
C ASN A 226 -4.97 -16.09 9.14
N ILE A 227 -4.31 -15.75 8.03
CA ILE A 227 -4.76 -14.73 7.06
C ILE A 227 -5.66 -15.43 6.03
N ASN A 228 -6.78 -15.97 6.51
CA ASN A 228 -7.59 -16.94 5.77
C ASN A 228 -8.94 -16.40 5.28
N THR A 229 -9.47 -15.29 5.83
CA THR A 229 -10.70 -14.65 5.32
C THR A 229 -10.41 -13.70 4.15
N CYS A 230 -11.39 -13.46 3.28
CA CYS A 230 -11.22 -12.54 2.15
C CYS A 230 -10.77 -11.14 2.60
N LEU A 231 -11.37 -10.59 3.66
CA LEU A 231 -11.00 -9.27 4.17
C LEU A 231 -9.58 -9.26 4.76
N ARG A 232 -9.20 -10.27 5.55
CA ARG A 232 -7.83 -10.40 6.05
C ARG A 232 -6.82 -10.39 4.91
N LYS A 233 -7.06 -11.18 3.86
CA LYS A 233 -6.21 -11.23 2.68
C LYS A 233 -6.16 -9.89 1.97
N ALA A 234 -7.31 -9.27 1.69
CA ALA A 234 -7.36 -7.99 0.98
C ALA A 234 -6.58 -6.89 1.71
N HIS A 235 -6.77 -6.75 3.02
CA HIS A 235 -6.03 -5.79 3.82
C HIS A 235 -4.54 -6.14 3.90
N PHE A 236 -4.18 -7.41 4.11
CA PHE A 236 -2.79 -7.83 4.16
C PHE A 236 -2.05 -7.52 2.84
N LEU A 237 -2.63 -7.88 1.70
CA LEU A 237 -2.09 -7.60 0.35
C LEU A 237 -1.88 -6.10 0.12
N ALA A 238 -2.81 -5.25 0.57
CA ALA A 238 -2.68 -3.79 0.45
C ALA A 238 -1.54 -3.24 1.31
N GLN A 239 -1.36 -3.78 2.52
CA GLN A 239 -0.33 -3.33 3.45
C GLN A 239 1.07 -3.75 2.99
N ILE A 240 1.26 -5.03 2.60
CA ILE A 240 2.56 -5.52 2.13
C ILE A 240 2.99 -4.79 0.85
N GLU A 241 2.05 -4.50 -0.05
CA GLU A 241 2.36 -3.77 -1.28
C GLU A 241 2.77 -2.33 -0.97
N THR A 242 2.12 -1.68 -0.02
CA THR A 242 2.53 -0.35 0.41
C THR A 242 3.92 -0.38 1.05
N GLU A 243 4.13 -1.19 2.09
CA GLU A 243 5.38 -1.19 2.87
C GLU A 243 6.63 -1.64 2.12
N SER A 244 6.48 -2.30 0.97
CA SER A 244 7.56 -2.81 0.12
C SER A 244 7.87 -1.93 -1.10
N ASP A 245 7.44 -0.66 -1.06
CA ASP A 245 7.50 0.25 -2.21
C ASP A 245 6.84 -0.38 -3.44
N ARG A 246 5.57 -0.77 -3.30
CA ARG A 246 4.76 -1.40 -4.35
C ARG A 246 5.32 -2.75 -4.79
N LEU A 247 5.84 -3.54 -3.86
CA LEU A 247 6.56 -4.78 -4.14
C LEU A 247 7.81 -4.57 -5.01
N ASN A 248 8.41 -3.38 -5.05
CA ASN A 248 9.68 -3.17 -5.77
C ASN A 248 10.89 -3.61 -4.97
N THR A 249 10.81 -3.67 -3.64
CA THR A 249 11.95 -4.05 -2.80
C THR A 249 11.53 -4.82 -1.55
N THR A 250 12.46 -5.61 -1.03
CA THR A 250 12.34 -6.37 0.22
C THR A 250 13.31 -5.85 1.29
N MET A 251 13.95 -4.71 1.04
CA MET A 251 14.91 -4.10 1.95
C MET A 251 14.79 -2.59 1.88
N GLU A 252 14.88 -1.93 3.03
CA GLU A 252 14.86 -0.47 3.08
C GLU A 252 16.02 0.15 2.27
N TYR A 253 15.76 1.35 1.76
CA TYR A 253 16.75 2.11 0.98
C TYR A 253 17.83 2.79 1.83
N ALA A 254 17.60 3.03 3.13
CA ALA A 254 18.62 3.67 3.95
C ALA A 254 19.72 2.69 4.39
N SER A 255 20.82 3.26 4.87
CA SER A 255 22.00 2.51 5.30
C SER A 255 21.80 1.79 6.64
N GLY A 256 20.76 2.14 7.40
CA GLY A 256 20.60 1.72 8.80
C GLY A 256 21.51 2.47 9.79
N TRP A 257 22.21 3.52 9.35
CA TRP A 257 23.08 4.36 10.20
C TRP A 257 22.36 4.94 11.43
N ASP A 258 21.09 5.32 11.25
CA ASP A 258 20.27 5.87 12.33
C ASP A 258 19.91 4.85 13.41
N TYR A 259 20.03 3.55 13.10
CA TYR A 259 19.83 2.44 14.03
C TYR A 259 21.13 1.96 14.68
N ASP A 260 22.27 2.59 14.41
CA ASP A 260 23.55 2.17 14.95
C ASP A 260 23.97 3.10 16.10
N HIS A 261 24.02 2.59 17.34
CA HIS A 261 24.38 3.42 18.49
C HIS A 261 25.73 4.14 18.30
N SER A 262 26.68 3.50 17.61
CA SER A 262 28.04 4.03 17.43
C SER A 262 28.07 5.32 16.61
N THR A 263 27.04 5.59 15.81
CA THR A 263 26.94 6.77 14.97
C THR A 263 26.40 8.00 15.72
N HIS A 264 25.80 7.77 16.89
CA HIS A 264 25.22 8.79 17.75
C HIS A 264 26.04 9.04 19.03
N GLN A 265 27.15 8.31 19.22
CA GLN A 265 27.95 8.32 20.44
C GLN A 265 28.44 9.73 20.82
N GLU A 266 29.01 10.48 19.87
CA GLU A 266 29.52 11.84 20.12
C GLU A 266 28.42 12.81 20.58
N GLY A 267 27.25 12.76 19.91
CA GLY A 267 26.11 13.59 20.27
C GLY A 267 25.48 13.16 21.59
N TYR A 268 25.44 11.86 21.87
CA TYR A 268 25.03 11.32 23.17
C TYR A 268 25.93 11.83 24.29
N ASP A 269 27.26 11.71 24.16
CA ASP A 269 28.21 12.17 25.17
C ASP A 269 28.16 13.68 25.36
N SER A 270 27.95 14.43 24.28
CA SER A 270 27.79 15.89 24.31
C SER A 270 26.53 16.34 25.06
N PHE A 271 25.42 15.60 24.94
CA PHE A 271 24.14 15.99 25.52
C PHE A 271 23.82 15.33 26.86
N LYS A 272 24.40 14.16 27.16
CA LYS A 272 24.14 13.38 28.38
C LYS A 272 24.24 14.21 29.68
N PRO A 273 25.23 15.10 29.88
CA PRO A 273 25.29 15.95 31.07
C PRO A 273 24.09 16.89 31.23
N TYR A 274 23.40 17.20 30.11
CA TYR A 274 22.29 18.13 30.03
C TYR A 274 20.93 17.43 29.88
N ALA A 275 20.83 16.12 30.06
CA ALA A 275 19.58 15.37 29.86
C ALA A 275 18.37 15.96 30.63
N ASN A 276 18.62 16.59 31.79
CA ASN A 276 17.62 17.22 32.65
C ASN A 276 17.52 18.75 32.52
N TYR A 277 18.13 19.37 31.50
CA TYR A 277 18.19 20.85 31.36
C TYR A 277 16.83 21.55 31.38
N LYS A 278 15.75 20.89 30.95
CA LYS A 278 14.39 21.47 30.99
C LYS A 278 13.87 21.70 32.41
N LYS A 279 14.40 20.98 33.39
CA LYS A 279 14.01 21.08 34.82
C LYS A 279 15.06 21.82 35.66
N ASP A 280 16.22 22.13 35.09
CA ASP A 280 17.34 22.75 35.78
C ASP A 280 17.81 24.01 35.03
N LYS A 281 17.55 25.18 35.63
CA LYS A 281 17.91 26.48 35.05
C LYS A 281 19.41 26.66 34.87
N LYS A 282 20.24 26.08 35.74
CA LYS A 282 21.71 26.17 35.65
C LYS A 282 22.22 25.34 34.47
N LEU A 283 21.77 24.10 34.35
CA LEU A 283 22.10 23.26 33.19
C LEU A 283 21.59 23.87 31.88
N SER A 284 20.41 24.47 31.88
CA SER A 284 19.88 25.18 30.70
C SER A 284 20.78 26.36 30.31
N ALA A 285 21.23 27.18 31.27
CA ALA A 285 22.14 28.28 31.00
C ALA A 285 23.50 27.79 30.47
N GLU A 286 24.06 26.72 31.06
CA GLU A 286 25.33 26.12 30.61
C GLU A 286 25.23 25.54 29.20
N LEU A 287 24.13 24.82 28.90
CA LEU A 287 23.86 24.26 27.57
C LEU A 287 23.78 25.37 26.51
N ASN A 288 22.98 26.42 26.76
CA ASN A 288 22.79 27.54 25.84
C ASN A 288 24.05 28.41 25.69
N LYS A 289 24.95 28.41 26.68
CA LYS A 289 26.27 29.06 26.57
C LYS A 289 27.21 28.29 25.65
N LYS A 290 27.13 26.96 25.65
CA LYS A 290 28.05 26.08 24.91
C LYS A 290 27.60 25.77 23.50
N PHE A 291 26.29 25.71 23.25
CA PHE A 291 25.72 25.31 21.97
C PHE A 291 24.62 26.26 21.53
N ASN A 292 24.54 26.50 20.22
CA ASN A 292 23.40 27.21 19.65
C ASN A 292 22.16 26.29 19.53
N ALA A 293 20.99 26.89 19.27
CA ALA A 293 19.73 26.16 19.19
C ALA A 293 19.73 25.00 18.17
N GLN A 294 20.44 25.14 17.05
CA GLN A 294 20.52 24.09 16.04
C GLN A 294 21.41 22.92 16.49
N GLN A 295 22.56 23.23 17.09
CA GLN A 295 23.44 22.23 17.69
C GLN A 295 22.72 21.47 18.80
N ILE A 296 21.99 22.17 19.69
CA ILE A 296 21.18 21.56 20.75
C ILE A 296 20.21 20.53 20.18
N LYS A 297 19.48 20.88 19.11
CA LYS A 297 18.55 19.95 18.44
C LYS A 297 19.28 18.71 17.89
N GLN A 298 20.47 18.88 17.32
CA GLN A 298 21.25 17.77 16.75
C GLN A 298 21.77 16.82 17.83
N ILE A 299 22.42 17.33 18.87
CA ILE A 299 22.96 16.51 19.95
C ILE A 299 21.84 15.86 20.79
N GLN A 300 20.69 16.54 20.95
CA GLN A 300 19.51 15.95 21.59
C GLN A 300 18.92 14.81 20.75
N ARG A 301 18.84 14.96 19.43
CA ARG A 301 18.43 13.86 18.53
C ARG A 301 19.38 12.67 18.67
N ALA A 302 20.70 12.91 18.63
CA ALA A 302 21.70 11.87 18.78
C ALA A 302 21.57 11.15 20.14
N TYR A 303 21.41 11.89 21.23
CA TYR A 303 21.16 11.32 22.56
C TYR A 303 19.91 10.42 22.58
N ASN A 304 18.80 10.88 22.02
CA ASN A 304 17.57 10.10 21.94
C ASN A 304 17.77 8.81 21.11
N ARG A 305 18.45 8.92 19.96
CA ARG A 305 18.74 7.78 19.07
C ARG A 305 19.66 6.77 19.70
N TYR A 306 20.71 7.21 20.37
CA TYR A 306 21.60 6.34 21.10
C TYR A 306 20.83 5.49 22.11
N ASN A 307 20.01 6.13 22.95
CA ASN A 307 19.21 5.44 23.96
C ASN A 307 18.19 4.47 23.34
N GLU A 308 17.58 4.83 22.21
CA GLU A 308 16.69 3.95 21.46
C GLU A 308 17.42 2.71 20.91
N CYS A 309 18.60 2.90 20.34
CA CYS A 309 19.44 1.79 19.86
C CYS A 309 19.74 0.81 21.00
N ILE A 310 20.20 1.31 22.16
CA ILE A 310 20.48 0.47 23.33
C ILE A 310 19.23 -0.26 23.81
N LYS A 311 18.07 0.43 23.87
CA LYS A 311 16.79 -0.16 24.27
C LYS A 311 16.38 -1.34 23.37
N HIS A 312 16.69 -1.27 22.09
CA HIS A 312 16.39 -2.31 21.10
C HIS A 312 17.53 -3.33 20.88
N GLY A 313 18.53 -3.34 21.77
CA GLY A 313 19.64 -4.31 21.75
C GLY A 313 20.71 -4.01 20.69
N HIS A 314 20.76 -2.79 20.16
CA HIS A 314 21.79 -2.33 19.23
C HIS A 314 23.00 -1.76 19.96
N ASN A 315 23.63 -2.57 20.82
CA ASN A 315 24.79 -2.22 21.63
C ASN A 315 26.14 -2.64 21.00
N VAL A 316 26.12 -3.07 19.73
CA VAL A 316 27.32 -3.44 18.96
C VAL A 316 27.33 -2.64 17.67
N LYS A 317 28.50 -2.08 17.31
CA LYS A 317 28.69 -1.33 16.07
C LYS A 317 28.39 -2.24 14.88
N GLY A 318 27.63 -1.74 13.91
CA GLY A 318 27.16 -2.48 12.75
C GLY A 318 25.78 -3.12 12.92
N TYR A 319 25.20 -3.15 14.14
CA TYR A 319 23.85 -3.69 14.33
C TYR A 319 22.76 -2.86 13.66
N GLY A 320 22.99 -1.56 13.48
CA GLY A 320 22.06 -0.71 12.73
C GLY A 320 21.86 -1.19 11.30
N PRO A 321 22.92 -1.23 10.46
CA PRO A 321 22.86 -1.83 9.13
C PRO A 321 22.42 -3.30 9.12
N LYS A 322 22.89 -4.12 10.07
CA LYS A 322 22.56 -5.56 10.14
C LYS A 322 21.07 -5.82 10.36
N TYR A 323 20.43 -5.10 11.29
CA TYR A 323 19.00 -5.28 11.65
C TYR A 323 18.10 -4.15 11.14
N LYS A 324 18.52 -3.49 10.06
CA LYS A 324 17.71 -2.54 9.30
C LYS A 324 16.51 -3.22 8.63
N GLY A 325 15.52 -2.45 8.19
CA GLY A 325 14.28 -2.84 7.53
C GLY A 325 14.45 -3.91 6.44
N LYS A 326 13.81 -5.07 6.63
CA LYS A 326 13.74 -6.16 5.64
C LYS A 326 12.36 -6.81 5.57
N GLY A 327 12.09 -7.53 4.49
CA GLY A 327 10.83 -8.19 4.24
C GLY A 327 9.74 -7.20 3.80
N LEU A 328 8.52 -7.71 3.57
CA LEU A 328 7.46 -6.89 2.97
C LEU A 328 6.86 -5.84 3.91
N ILE A 329 7.05 -5.99 5.24
CA ILE A 329 6.60 -5.03 6.27
C ILE A 329 7.79 -4.31 6.95
N GLN A 330 9.02 -4.50 6.45
CA GLN A 330 10.21 -3.80 6.95
C GLN A 330 10.51 -4.09 8.44
N LEU A 331 10.67 -5.38 8.81
CA LEU A 331 11.15 -5.77 10.14
C LEU A 331 12.46 -5.04 10.45
N THR A 332 12.49 -4.38 11.61
CA THR A 332 13.58 -3.51 12.06
C THR A 332 13.82 -3.77 13.53
N TRP A 333 15.07 -3.57 13.98
CA TRP A 333 15.56 -3.80 15.35
C TRP A 333 15.85 -5.25 15.71
N LYS A 334 17.01 -5.50 16.32
CA LYS A 334 17.49 -6.84 16.71
C LYS A 334 16.46 -7.60 17.54
N ASP A 335 15.85 -6.96 18.53
CA ASP A 335 14.84 -7.58 19.40
C ASP A 335 13.60 -8.07 18.63
N THR A 336 13.26 -7.41 17.52
CA THR A 336 12.15 -7.81 16.64
C THR A 336 12.53 -9.01 15.77
N TYR A 337 13.75 -9.03 15.23
CA TYR A 337 14.29 -10.21 14.53
C TYR A 337 14.39 -11.41 15.47
N GLU A 338 14.87 -11.23 16.70
CA GLU A 338 14.94 -12.29 17.71
C GLU A 338 13.57 -12.89 18.02
N LYS A 339 12.52 -12.05 18.14
CA LYS A 339 11.15 -12.50 18.35
C LYS A 339 10.64 -13.33 17.17
N TYR A 340 10.84 -12.84 15.95
CA TYR A 340 10.44 -13.56 14.73
C TYR A 340 11.16 -14.91 14.61
N PHE A 341 12.48 -14.91 14.70
CA PHE A 341 13.27 -16.13 14.57
C PHE A 341 13.02 -17.13 15.70
N LYS A 342 12.72 -16.65 16.91
CA LYS A 342 12.24 -17.50 18.00
C LYS A 342 10.87 -18.11 17.68
N HIS A 343 9.94 -17.35 17.11
CA HIS A 343 8.61 -17.82 16.75
C HIS A 343 8.66 -18.98 15.74
N ILE A 344 9.50 -18.87 14.71
CA ILE A 344 9.65 -19.93 13.69
C ILE A 344 10.64 -21.04 14.08
N GLY A 345 11.17 -21.00 15.32
CA GLY A 345 12.10 -22.02 15.82
C GLY A 345 13.51 -21.98 15.21
N LYS A 346 13.93 -20.87 14.58
CA LYS A 346 15.22 -20.71 13.88
C LYS A 346 16.05 -19.55 14.45
N LYS A 347 16.32 -19.59 15.75
CA LYS A 347 17.01 -18.51 16.49
C LYS A 347 18.41 -18.21 15.95
N ASP A 348 19.06 -19.19 15.34
CA ASP A 348 20.37 -19.11 14.68
C ASP A 348 20.39 -18.12 13.50
N LEU A 349 19.25 -17.89 12.85
CA LEU A 349 19.14 -16.88 11.78
C LEU A 349 19.34 -15.43 12.26
N ILE A 350 19.42 -15.20 13.58
CA ILE A 350 19.79 -13.88 14.12
C ILE A 350 21.18 -13.42 13.65
N ASP A 351 22.05 -14.37 13.31
CA ASP A 351 23.38 -14.07 12.80
C ASP A 351 23.39 -13.76 11.29
N THR A 352 22.36 -14.21 10.56
CA THR A 352 22.15 -13.99 9.12
C THR A 352 20.75 -13.43 8.82
N PRO A 353 20.36 -12.26 9.37
CA PRO A 353 19.02 -11.70 9.21
C PRO A 353 18.67 -11.30 7.77
N GLU A 354 19.64 -11.31 6.86
CA GLU A 354 19.48 -11.02 5.43
C GLU A 354 18.51 -11.98 4.74
N VAL A 355 18.30 -13.18 5.30
CA VAL A 355 17.29 -14.15 4.84
C VAL A 355 15.88 -13.56 4.73
N VAL A 356 15.55 -12.60 5.60
CA VAL A 356 14.25 -11.90 5.60
C VAL A 356 14.07 -11.01 4.36
N ALA A 357 15.15 -10.66 3.64
CA ALA A 357 15.08 -9.89 2.40
C ALA A 357 15.40 -10.71 1.15
N ASN A 358 16.21 -11.76 1.23
CA ASN A 358 16.73 -12.48 0.05
C ASN A 358 16.10 -13.88 -0.17
N ASP A 359 15.21 -14.33 0.71
CA ASP A 359 14.44 -15.56 0.52
C ASP A 359 12.94 -15.24 0.71
N LEU A 360 12.15 -15.54 -0.31
CA LEU A 360 10.72 -15.23 -0.33
C LEU A 360 9.95 -15.92 0.79
N THR A 361 10.38 -17.09 1.24
CA THR A 361 9.75 -17.81 2.34
C THR A 361 9.74 -16.95 3.60
N TYR A 362 10.92 -16.45 4.03
CA TYR A 362 11.03 -15.59 5.20
C TYR A 362 10.50 -14.19 4.94
N THR A 363 10.65 -13.67 3.71
CA THR A 363 10.15 -12.35 3.31
C THR A 363 8.64 -12.21 3.49
N CYS A 364 7.88 -13.23 3.04
CA CYS A 364 6.43 -13.29 3.17
C CYS A 364 6.01 -13.70 4.60
N ASP A 365 6.65 -14.72 5.16
CA ASP A 365 6.32 -15.24 6.49
C ASP A 365 6.56 -14.21 7.59
N SER A 366 7.66 -13.45 7.54
CA SER A 366 7.92 -12.41 8.54
C SER A 366 6.88 -11.29 8.53
N ALA A 367 6.31 -10.98 7.36
CA ALA A 367 5.23 -10.01 7.23
C ALA A 367 3.91 -10.57 7.80
N ALA A 368 3.61 -11.83 7.51
CA ALA A 368 2.41 -12.51 8.01
C ALA A 368 2.49 -12.74 9.54
N TRP A 369 3.66 -13.09 10.06
CA TRP A 369 3.93 -13.16 11.50
C TRP A 369 3.72 -11.80 12.19
N PHE A 370 4.28 -10.71 11.63
CA PHE A 370 4.10 -9.38 12.20
C PHE A 370 2.62 -8.98 12.30
N TRP A 371 1.84 -9.38 11.29
CA TRP A 371 0.40 -9.17 11.21
C TRP A 371 -0.35 -9.94 12.31
N ASP A 372 -0.03 -11.22 12.49
CA ASP A 372 -0.64 -12.09 13.51
C ASP A 372 -0.23 -11.69 14.94
N ASP A 373 1.05 -11.41 15.17
CA ASP A 373 1.61 -10.92 16.45
C ASP A 373 0.89 -9.64 16.95
N ARG A 374 0.40 -8.81 16.02
CA ARG A 374 -0.38 -7.59 16.32
C ARG A 374 -1.88 -7.79 16.30
N GLN A 375 -2.35 -9.02 16.07
CA GLN A 375 -3.76 -9.39 16.01
C GLN A 375 -4.56 -8.54 14.99
N LEU A 376 -3.92 -8.20 13.86
CA LEU A 376 -4.53 -7.30 12.87
C LEU A 376 -5.69 -7.95 12.11
N GLY A 377 -5.75 -9.29 12.10
CA GLY A 377 -6.82 -10.03 11.44
C GLY A 377 -8.22 -9.67 11.95
N GLY A 378 -8.37 -9.43 13.26
CA GLY A 378 -9.67 -9.03 13.84
C GLY A 378 -10.12 -7.64 13.43
N TYR A 379 -9.18 -6.74 13.13
CA TYR A 379 -9.49 -5.41 12.59
C TYR A 379 -9.80 -5.47 11.10
N ALA A 380 -9.13 -6.36 10.35
CA ALA A 380 -9.45 -6.58 8.95
C ALA A 380 -10.85 -7.21 8.78
N ASP A 381 -11.26 -8.11 9.68
CA ASP A 381 -12.63 -8.68 9.65
C ASP A 381 -13.73 -7.62 9.93
N LYS A 382 -13.36 -6.47 10.50
CA LYS A 382 -14.22 -5.28 10.67
C LYS A 382 -14.03 -4.25 9.54
N ASP A 383 -13.17 -4.54 8.57
CA ASP A 383 -12.76 -3.61 7.51
C ASP A 383 -12.15 -2.29 8.05
N ASP A 384 -11.42 -2.33 9.17
CA ASP A 384 -10.85 -1.15 9.83
C ASP A 384 -9.43 -0.81 9.30
N LEU A 385 -9.38 -0.29 8.07
CA LEU A 385 -8.12 0.09 7.42
C LEU A 385 -7.32 1.13 8.22
N ILE A 386 -8.00 2.09 8.86
CA ILE A 386 -7.35 3.19 9.58
C ILE A 386 -6.55 2.64 10.76
N PHE A 387 -7.17 1.77 11.55
CA PHE A 387 -6.50 1.14 12.69
C PHE A 387 -5.31 0.31 12.22
N ILE A 388 -5.52 -0.55 11.22
CA ILE A 388 -4.46 -1.42 10.66
C ILE A 388 -3.27 -0.59 10.17
N SER A 389 -3.54 0.47 9.41
CA SER A 389 -2.50 1.35 8.87
C SER A 389 -1.68 2.00 9.97
N VAL A 390 -2.33 2.53 11.01
CA VAL A 390 -1.63 3.14 12.16
C VAL A 390 -0.80 2.10 12.92
N ARG A 391 -1.29 0.87 13.09
CA ARG A 391 -0.56 -0.18 13.81
C ARG A 391 0.68 -0.69 13.08
N ILE A 392 0.62 -0.77 11.76
CA ILE A 392 1.77 -1.18 10.94
C ILE A 392 2.79 -0.04 10.85
N ASN A 393 2.31 1.15 10.51
CA ASN A 393 3.15 2.25 10.06
C ASN A 393 3.48 3.27 11.17
N GLY A 394 2.81 3.19 12.33
CA GLY A 394 2.90 4.18 13.40
C GLY A 394 2.20 5.51 13.08
N GLY A 395 1.40 5.55 12.01
CA GLY A 395 0.72 6.76 11.55
C GLY A 395 -0.04 6.54 10.24
N LEU A 396 -0.31 7.62 9.51
CA LEU A 396 -1.16 7.63 8.31
C LEU A 396 -0.37 7.85 7.01
N ASN A 397 0.95 7.63 6.97
CA ASN A 397 1.67 7.84 5.73
C ASN A 397 1.37 6.71 4.73
N GLY A 398 1.20 7.10 3.48
CA GLY A 398 0.73 6.21 2.41
C GLY A 398 -0.71 5.73 2.59
N PHE A 399 -1.51 6.37 3.45
CA PHE A 399 -2.88 5.91 3.74
C PHE A 399 -3.78 5.93 2.49
N ASP A 400 -3.73 6.98 1.67
CA ASP A 400 -4.54 7.05 0.44
C ASP A 400 -4.20 5.92 -0.54
N HIS A 401 -2.92 5.57 -0.64
CA HIS A 401 -2.47 4.44 -1.45
C HIS A 401 -3.00 3.11 -0.90
N ARG A 402 -2.87 2.85 0.41
CA ARG A 402 -3.45 1.68 1.08
C ARG A 402 -4.95 1.60 0.85
N LYS A 403 -5.64 2.73 0.98
CA LYS A 403 -7.09 2.89 0.79
C LYS A 403 -7.52 2.55 -0.63
N SER A 404 -6.83 3.10 -1.62
CA SER A 404 -7.08 2.78 -3.03
C SER A 404 -6.85 1.29 -3.32
N ASN A 405 -5.73 0.75 -2.85
CA ASN A 405 -5.35 -0.63 -3.13
C ASN A 405 -6.32 -1.64 -2.49
N VAL A 406 -6.65 -1.49 -1.20
CA VAL A 406 -7.57 -2.42 -0.53
C VAL A 406 -8.96 -2.38 -1.17
N LYS A 407 -9.46 -1.20 -1.57
CA LYS A 407 -10.75 -1.09 -2.29
C LYS A 407 -10.71 -1.81 -3.63
N SER A 408 -9.60 -1.68 -4.37
CA SER A 408 -9.40 -2.38 -5.64
C SER A 408 -9.41 -3.89 -5.43
N ILE A 409 -8.68 -4.40 -4.44
CA ILE A 409 -8.60 -5.83 -4.15
C ILE A 409 -9.95 -6.36 -3.67
N ILE A 410 -10.65 -5.66 -2.77
CA ILE A 410 -12.02 -6.00 -2.32
C ILE A 410 -12.96 -6.17 -3.52
N LYS A 411 -12.89 -5.25 -4.49
CA LYS A 411 -13.70 -5.28 -5.71
C LYS A 411 -13.32 -6.45 -6.63
N LEU A 412 -12.03 -6.68 -6.88
CA LEU A 412 -11.54 -7.77 -7.72
C LEU A 412 -11.88 -9.15 -7.12
N MET A 413 -11.84 -9.26 -5.79
CA MET A 413 -12.25 -10.45 -5.07
C MET A 413 -13.78 -10.59 -4.92
N LYS A 414 -14.57 -9.62 -5.40
CA LYS A 414 -16.04 -9.57 -5.29
C LYS A 414 -16.54 -9.87 -3.86
N ILE A 415 -15.86 -9.31 -2.84
CA ILE A 415 -16.08 -9.73 -1.44
C ILE A 415 -17.52 -9.48 -0.97
N GLU A 416 -18.16 -8.39 -1.41
CA GLU A 416 -19.55 -8.10 -1.05
C GLU A 416 -20.52 -9.15 -1.58
N GLN A 417 -20.24 -9.71 -2.77
CA GLN A 417 -21.12 -10.61 -3.50
C GLN A 417 -20.85 -12.08 -3.16
N ASP A 418 -19.57 -12.46 -3.09
CA ASP A 418 -19.15 -13.86 -3.13
C ASP A 418 -18.58 -14.36 -1.81
N CYS A 419 -18.28 -13.48 -0.85
CA CYS A 419 -17.60 -13.90 0.38
C CYS A 419 -18.55 -14.59 1.37
N LYS A 420 -18.34 -15.89 1.59
CA LYS A 420 -19.12 -16.72 2.53
C LYS A 420 -19.00 -16.31 4.00
N THR A 421 -17.89 -15.64 4.39
CA THR A 421 -17.63 -15.26 5.79
C THR A 421 -17.85 -13.78 6.06
N ASN A 422 -18.13 -12.97 5.04
CA ASN A 422 -18.39 -11.55 5.24
C ASN A 422 -19.73 -11.37 5.96
N LYS A 423 -19.73 -10.56 7.02
CA LYS A 423 -20.92 -10.22 7.81
C LYS A 423 -21.21 -8.72 7.82
N LEU A 424 -20.40 -7.93 7.11
CA LEU A 424 -20.49 -6.48 7.09
C LEU A 424 -21.52 -6.04 6.06
N LYS A 425 -22.35 -5.06 6.44
CA LYS A 425 -23.37 -4.47 5.54
C LYS A 425 -22.75 -3.55 4.48
N SER A 426 -21.57 -3.02 4.76
CA SER A 426 -20.80 -2.14 3.87
C SER A 426 -19.33 -2.37 4.15
N ILE A 427 -18.53 -2.44 3.08
CA ILE A 427 -17.07 -2.51 3.12
C ILE A 427 -16.50 -1.48 2.13
N GLY A 428 -15.21 -1.16 2.25
CA GLY A 428 -14.56 -0.17 1.40
C GLY A 428 -14.91 1.29 1.71
N THR A 429 -15.46 1.56 2.90
CA THR A 429 -15.75 2.92 3.39
C THR A 429 -15.07 3.14 4.73
N TYR A 430 -14.11 4.06 4.77
CA TYR A 430 -13.23 4.25 5.93
C TYR A 430 -13.45 5.65 6.52
N LYS A 431 -13.88 5.69 7.79
CA LYS A 431 -14.14 6.94 8.53
C LYS A 431 -13.56 6.89 9.92
N TYR A 432 -13.18 8.04 10.46
CA TYR A 432 -12.73 8.12 11.86
C TYR A 432 -13.79 7.57 12.83
N GLU A 433 -15.07 7.85 12.57
CA GLU A 433 -16.19 7.45 13.41
C GLU A 433 -16.38 5.94 13.48
N THR A 434 -16.02 5.20 12.43
CA THR A 434 -16.20 3.74 12.37
C THR A 434 -14.96 2.97 12.77
N SER A 435 -13.79 3.62 12.80
CA SER A 435 -12.54 2.99 13.22
C SER A 435 -12.41 2.88 14.74
N ASP A 436 -11.87 1.76 15.21
CA ASP A 436 -11.52 1.53 16.62
C ASP A 436 -10.40 2.47 17.09
N ILE A 437 -9.70 3.15 16.18
CA ILE A 437 -8.61 4.08 16.51
C ILE A 437 -9.11 5.23 17.39
N LYS A 438 -10.39 5.62 17.25
CA LYS A 438 -11.04 6.68 18.03
C LYS A 438 -11.05 6.40 19.53
N ASN A 439 -10.91 5.12 19.91
CA ASN A 439 -10.88 4.70 21.31
C ASN A 439 -9.48 4.86 21.92
N LEU A 440 -8.43 4.96 21.11
CA LEU A 440 -7.05 5.11 21.57
C LEU A 440 -6.65 6.58 21.73
N LYS A 441 -5.78 6.88 22.71
CA LYS A 441 -5.23 8.23 22.94
C LYS A 441 -4.62 8.83 21.67
N TRP A 442 -3.89 8.02 20.91
CA TRP A 442 -3.29 8.46 19.65
C TRP A 442 -4.36 8.90 18.63
N GLY A 443 -5.43 8.13 18.45
CA GLY A 443 -6.51 8.48 17.53
C GLY A 443 -7.23 9.75 17.93
N LYS A 444 -7.55 9.91 19.22
CA LYS A 444 -8.15 11.14 19.77
C LYS A 444 -7.29 12.37 19.50
N ASN A 445 -5.98 12.25 19.71
CA ASN A 445 -5.03 13.35 19.48
C ASN A 445 -4.84 13.67 17.98
N ASN A 446 -5.17 12.74 17.08
CA ASN A 446 -5.01 12.88 15.63
C ASN A 446 -6.34 12.93 14.88
N LYS A 447 -7.47 13.14 15.58
CA LYS A 447 -8.83 13.11 15.02
C LYS A 447 -8.95 13.93 13.72
N ALA A 448 -8.63 15.22 13.79
CA ALA A 448 -8.73 16.14 12.64
C ALA A 448 -7.80 15.77 11.46
N LYS A 449 -6.73 15.00 11.71
CA LYS A 449 -5.87 14.49 10.64
C LYS A 449 -6.48 13.25 9.97
N ILE A 450 -7.14 12.40 10.75
CA ILE A 450 -7.83 11.19 10.26
C ILE A 450 -9.06 11.60 9.45
N GLU A 451 -9.92 12.48 9.99
CA GLU A 451 -11.16 12.93 9.32
C GLU A 451 -10.92 13.56 7.93
N LYS A 452 -9.74 14.13 7.69
CA LYS A 452 -9.34 14.63 6.36
C LYS A 452 -9.16 13.54 5.30
N LEU A 453 -9.02 12.29 5.73
CA LEU A 453 -8.79 11.12 4.88
C LEU A 453 -10.04 10.22 4.79
N ASP A 454 -11.14 10.63 5.41
CA ASP A 454 -12.41 9.91 5.37
C ASP A 454 -12.99 9.86 3.95
N ASP A 455 -13.88 8.89 3.72
CA ASP A 455 -14.60 8.69 2.45
C ASP A 455 -15.92 9.47 2.31
#